data_AF-A0A1A3NPK5-F1
#
_entry.id   AF-A0A1A3NPK5-F1
#
_cell.length_a   1.000
_cell.length_b   1.000
_cell.length_c   1.000
_cell.angle_alpha   90.00
_cell.angle_beta   90.00
_cell.angle_gamma   90.00
#
_symmetry.space_group_name_H-M   'P 1'
#
loop_
_entity.id
_entity.type
_entity.pdbx_description
1 polymer ?
#
loop_
_entity_poly.entity_id
_entity_poly.type
_entity_poly.pdbx_seq_one_letter_code
_entity_poly.pdbx_strand_id
1 'polypeptide(L)'
;MKDLSGDSSSWGAATDSAEQRSRRAHAAEQYRPERIRLLLIAEAPPADPNRYFYFHEVNAYDSLFRHVARSLLAVDPTRENKPELLAQLKQDGVFLIDLNPDPIDGTPLNSYVPELVHRVQELSPERIVLIKATVYDAAYRTLAAAGLPVSSVRIPFPGSGQQTNFSQAFANAVRESEAGYVARPEPASASQRRFAFDLADWFEANAERIAKDLDRYFTSFTGRWFEHFAALGDPNRFEASDLLAVEALSVQVPPEAAAKLLLTEPDRFNALLRRISRSADIWNVPRETLQVGPAAELHTMLRTLPDVDWVIAGKLLAATRPRFIPILDNKVKNLLQPPTSRFWISMWDELSDDSRRTTVAEVCANVPADVSLLRRIDVAIWMAVAQDGQ
;
A
#
# COMPACT_ATOMS: atom_id res chain seq x y z
N MET A 1 -40.62 32.44 -30.65
CA MET A 1 -39.21 32.08 -30.87
C MET A 1 -38.50 32.19 -29.54
N LYS A 2 -38.30 31.04 -28.86
CA LYS A 2 -37.49 30.93 -27.65
C LYS A 2 -36.10 30.52 -28.11
N ASP A 3 -35.09 31.32 -27.77
CA ASP A 3 -33.69 31.02 -28.04
C ASP A 3 -33.26 29.77 -27.29
N LEU A 4 -32.78 28.79 -28.05
CA LEU A 4 -32.01 27.64 -27.62
C LEU A 4 -30.53 27.98 -27.81
N SER A 5 -29.93 28.70 -26.87
CA SER A 5 -28.47 28.82 -26.78
C SER A 5 -27.94 27.78 -25.79
N GLY A 6 -28.01 26.51 -26.20
CA GLY A 6 -27.36 25.40 -25.52
C GLY A 6 -25.88 25.35 -25.90
N ASP A 7 -25.03 25.69 -24.93
CA ASP A 7 -23.66 25.22 -24.71
C ASP A 7 -22.94 24.58 -25.91
N SER A 8 -22.33 25.40 -26.78
CA SER A 8 -21.44 24.92 -27.85
C SER A 8 -20.03 24.59 -27.36
N SER A 9 -19.73 24.81 -26.07
CA SER A 9 -18.37 24.69 -25.52
C SER A 9 -18.05 23.27 -25.03
N SER A 10 -19.01 22.58 -24.41
CA SER A 10 -18.82 21.19 -23.95
C SER A 10 -18.74 20.18 -25.10
N TRP A 11 -19.43 20.44 -26.22
CA TRP A 11 -19.35 19.59 -27.42
C TRP A 11 -17.97 19.65 -28.10
N GLY A 12 -17.31 20.81 -28.11
CA GLY A 12 -15.96 20.98 -28.67
C GLY A 12 -14.89 20.23 -27.88
N ALA A 13 -14.90 20.34 -26.55
CA ALA A 13 -13.93 19.67 -25.67
C ALA A 13 -14.10 18.13 -25.64
N ALA A 14 -15.35 17.65 -25.70
CA ALA A 14 -15.63 16.22 -25.79
C ALA A 14 -15.20 15.62 -27.14
N THR A 15 -15.35 16.37 -28.23
CA THR A 15 -14.91 15.95 -29.57
C THR A 15 -13.38 15.90 -29.67
N ASP A 16 -12.68 16.89 -29.12
CA ASP A 16 -11.21 16.94 -29.08
C ASP A 16 -10.63 15.80 -28.23
N SER A 17 -11.25 15.50 -27.08
CA SER A 17 -10.83 14.37 -26.22
C SER A 17 -11.01 13.01 -26.92
N ALA A 18 -12.09 12.81 -27.66
CA ALA A 18 -12.35 11.59 -28.42
C ALA A 18 -11.37 11.41 -29.59
N GLU A 19 -11.06 12.49 -30.32
CA GLU A 19 -10.07 12.49 -31.40
C GLU A 19 -8.67 12.16 -30.88
N GLN A 20 -8.27 12.77 -29.77
CA GLN A 20 -7.00 12.49 -29.11
C GLN A 20 -6.92 11.03 -28.65
N ARG A 21 -8.00 10.48 -28.08
CA ARG A 21 -8.08 9.06 -27.69
C ARG A 21 -7.94 8.15 -28.91
N SER A 22 -8.62 8.46 -30.02
CA SER A 22 -8.54 7.70 -31.28
C SER A 22 -7.12 7.69 -31.84
N ARG A 23 -6.43 8.84 -31.85
CA ARG A 23 -5.03 8.97 -32.28
C ARG A 23 -4.09 8.09 -31.44
N ARG A 24 -4.26 8.07 -30.11
CA ARG A 24 -3.48 7.21 -29.20
C ARG A 24 -3.76 5.74 -29.46
N ALA A 25 -5.02 5.35 -29.59
CA ALA A 25 -5.43 3.97 -29.88
C ALA A 25 -4.85 3.48 -31.22
N HIS A 26 -4.89 4.31 -32.26
CA HIS A 26 -4.30 3.98 -33.56
C HIS A 26 -2.79 3.76 -33.46
N ALA A 27 -2.07 4.63 -32.73
CA ALA A 27 -0.64 4.47 -32.52
C ALA A 27 -0.30 3.21 -31.70
N ALA A 28 -1.06 2.91 -30.65
CA ALA A 28 -0.86 1.69 -29.87
C ALA A 28 -1.10 0.44 -30.74
N GLU A 29 -2.16 0.41 -31.54
CA GLU A 29 -2.50 -0.75 -32.37
C GLU A 29 -1.40 -1.07 -33.41
N GLN A 30 -0.72 -0.06 -33.97
CA GLN A 30 0.44 -0.28 -34.86
C GLN A 30 1.55 -1.10 -34.18
N TYR A 31 1.70 -0.96 -32.86
CA TYR A 31 2.72 -1.61 -32.06
C TYR A 31 2.19 -2.77 -31.22
N ARG A 32 0.95 -3.20 -31.43
CA ARG A 32 0.39 -4.37 -30.76
C ARG A 32 1.04 -5.65 -31.31
N PRO A 33 1.68 -6.48 -30.46
CA PRO A 33 2.25 -7.75 -30.90
C PRO A 33 1.14 -8.79 -31.12
N GLU A 34 1.41 -9.81 -31.94
CA GLU A 34 0.49 -10.95 -32.12
C GLU A 34 0.26 -11.72 -30.82
N ARG A 35 1.31 -11.79 -29.98
CA ARG A 35 1.28 -12.43 -28.67
C ARG A 35 1.88 -11.50 -27.63
N ILE A 36 1.08 -11.11 -26.64
CA ILE A 36 1.52 -10.21 -25.57
C ILE A 36 2.19 -11.02 -24.46
N ARG A 37 3.52 -11.09 -24.51
CA ARG A 37 4.34 -11.74 -23.47
C ARG A 37 4.44 -10.89 -22.20
N LEU A 38 4.45 -9.57 -22.37
CA LEU A 38 4.52 -8.61 -21.27
C LEU A 38 3.60 -7.42 -21.54
N LEU A 39 2.55 -7.29 -20.74
CA LEU A 39 1.68 -6.12 -20.71
C LEU A 39 2.13 -5.16 -19.61
N LEU A 40 2.45 -3.93 -19.99
CA LEU A 40 2.70 -2.83 -19.07
C LEU A 40 1.40 -2.04 -18.89
N ILE A 41 1.01 -1.77 -17.66
CA ILE A 41 -0.16 -0.93 -17.36
C ILE A 41 0.33 0.34 -16.69
N ALA A 42 0.25 1.46 -17.41
CA ALA A 42 0.53 2.79 -16.90
C ALA A 42 -0.72 3.46 -16.31
N GLU A 43 -0.57 4.63 -15.71
CA GLU A 43 -1.67 5.31 -15.00
C GLU A 43 -2.67 5.96 -15.95
N ALA A 44 -2.18 6.83 -16.83
CA ALA A 44 -2.97 7.63 -17.75
C ALA A 44 -2.02 8.20 -18.82
N PRO A 45 -2.52 8.49 -20.04
CA PRO A 45 -1.76 9.24 -21.02
C PRO A 45 -1.44 10.67 -20.50
N PRO A 46 -0.33 11.29 -20.95
CA PRO A 46 -0.01 12.67 -20.62
C PRO A 46 -1.12 13.66 -21.03
N ALA A 47 -1.27 14.76 -20.28
CA ALA A 47 -2.18 15.85 -20.63
C ALA A 47 -1.78 16.61 -21.90
N ASP A 48 -0.51 16.55 -22.30
CA ASP A 48 -0.04 17.09 -23.57
C ASP A 48 -0.43 16.11 -24.70
N PRO A 49 -1.28 16.52 -25.65
CA PRO A 49 -1.80 15.64 -26.71
C PRO A 49 -0.74 15.19 -27.72
N ASN A 50 0.46 15.79 -27.69
CA ASN A 50 1.59 15.38 -28.53
C ASN A 50 2.55 14.42 -27.81
N ARG A 51 2.21 14.00 -26.59
CA ARG A 51 3.03 13.08 -25.80
C ARG A 51 2.28 11.78 -25.58
N TYR A 52 2.82 10.70 -26.12
CA TYR A 52 2.32 9.36 -25.88
C TYR A 52 3.43 8.34 -26.07
N PHE A 53 3.33 7.20 -25.38
CA PHE A 53 4.38 6.17 -25.39
C PHE A 53 4.76 5.73 -26.81
N TYR A 54 3.75 5.55 -27.67
CA TYR A 54 3.88 5.06 -29.04
C TYR A 54 4.11 6.14 -30.11
N PHE A 55 4.14 7.44 -29.75
CA PHE A 55 4.44 8.50 -30.72
C PHE A 55 5.93 8.59 -31.00
N HIS A 56 6.33 8.72 -32.27
CA HIS A 56 7.74 8.80 -32.66
C HIS A 56 8.38 10.13 -32.25
N GLU A 57 7.70 11.24 -32.53
CA GLU A 57 8.20 12.58 -32.25
C GLU A 57 7.67 13.08 -30.90
N VAL A 58 8.53 13.03 -29.88
CA VAL A 58 8.23 13.57 -28.54
C VAL A 58 9.28 14.64 -28.19
N ASN A 59 8.87 15.90 -28.28
CA ASN A 59 9.76 17.07 -28.17
C ASN A 59 10.35 17.27 -26.77
N ALA A 60 9.78 16.69 -25.70
CA ALA A 60 10.37 16.66 -24.35
C ALA A 60 9.77 15.56 -23.45
N TYR A 61 10.55 15.09 -22.46
CA TYR A 61 10.10 14.24 -21.33
C TYR A 61 9.45 12.89 -21.67
N ASP A 62 10.12 12.04 -22.44
CA ASP A 62 9.68 10.66 -22.72
C ASP A 62 10.21 9.64 -21.69
N SER A 63 10.03 9.95 -20.41
CA SER A 63 10.71 9.24 -19.33
C SER A 63 10.30 7.77 -19.22
N LEU A 64 9.02 7.45 -19.41
CA LEU A 64 8.54 6.07 -19.29
C LEU A 64 9.11 5.18 -20.39
N PHE A 65 8.98 5.59 -21.67
CA PHE A 65 9.57 4.88 -22.80
C PHE A 65 11.08 4.67 -22.61
N ARG A 66 11.80 5.73 -22.24
CA ARG A 66 13.26 5.66 -22.04
C ARG A 66 13.68 4.61 -21.03
N HIS A 67 12.98 4.55 -19.89
CA HIS A 67 13.34 3.59 -18.85
C HIS A 67 12.89 2.17 -19.21
N VAL A 68 11.72 1.98 -19.84
CA VAL A 68 11.29 0.67 -20.32
C VAL A 68 12.26 0.11 -21.36
N ALA A 69 12.59 0.89 -22.40
CA ALA A 69 13.50 0.46 -23.44
C ALA A 69 14.92 0.21 -22.90
N ARG A 70 15.44 1.07 -22.01
CA ARG A 70 16.72 0.82 -21.35
C ARG A 70 16.71 -0.48 -20.52
N SER A 71 15.63 -0.72 -19.78
CA SER A 71 15.54 -1.90 -18.90
C SER A 71 15.34 -3.22 -19.66
N LEU A 72 14.58 -3.22 -20.76
CA LEU A 72 14.26 -4.45 -21.51
C LEU A 72 15.26 -4.72 -22.63
N LEU A 73 15.71 -3.70 -23.34
CA LEU A 73 16.55 -3.83 -24.52
C LEU A 73 18.04 -3.58 -24.24
N ALA A 74 18.38 -3.07 -23.05
CA ALA A 74 19.74 -2.68 -22.68
C ALA A 74 20.39 -1.67 -23.65
N VAL A 75 19.56 -0.84 -24.31
CA VAL A 75 19.98 0.22 -25.24
C VAL A 75 19.55 1.58 -24.68
N ASP A 76 20.39 2.61 -24.84
CA ASP A 76 20.04 3.97 -24.50
C ASP A 76 19.12 4.61 -25.57
N PRO A 77 17.87 4.99 -25.21
CA PRO A 77 16.93 5.48 -26.21
C PRO A 77 17.18 6.95 -26.56
N THR A 78 17.26 7.22 -27.86
CA THR A 78 17.33 8.55 -28.46
C THR A 78 16.00 8.85 -29.18
N ARG A 79 15.87 10.05 -29.74
CA ARG A 79 14.70 10.35 -30.60
C ARG A 79 14.77 9.59 -31.93
N GLU A 80 15.98 9.44 -32.46
CA GLU A 80 16.23 8.84 -33.76
C GLU A 80 15.95 7.33 -33.76
N ASN A 81 16.31 6.63 -32.67
CA ASN A 81 16.15 5.17 -32.59
C ASN A 81 14.80 4.73 -32.00
N LYS A 82 13.91 5.66 -31.63
CA LYS A 82 12.65 5.34 -30.97
C LYS A 82 11.75 4.43 -31.82
N PRO A 83 11.55 4.67 -33.13
CA PRO A 83 10.73 3.80 -33.97
C PRO A 83 11.25 2.35 -34.01
N GLU A 84 12.57 2.16 -34.10
CA GLU A 84 13.22 0.85 -34.12
C GLU A 84 13.07 0.14 -32.77
N LEU A 85 13.26 0.86 -31.66
CA LEU A 85 13.08 0.30 -30.33
C LEU A 85 11.62 -0.08 -30.05
N LEU A 86 10.64 0.70 -30.50
CA LEU A 86 9.22 0.33 -30.43
C LEU A 86 8.92 -0.92 -31.27
N ALA A 87 9.53 -1.04 -32.45
CA ALA A 87 9.42 -2.24 -33.28
C ALA A 87 10.06 -3.47 -32.60
N GLN A 88 11.20 -3.30 -31.93
CA GLN A 88 11.84 -4.36 -31.15
C GLN A 88 10.98 -4.77 -29.95
N LEU A 89 10.43 -3.82 -29.18
CA LEU A 89 9.49 -4.11 -28.09
C LEU A 89 8.27 -4.91 -28.58
N LYS A 90 7.72 -4.56 -29.75
CA LYS A 90 6.66 -5.33 -30.41
C LYS A 90 7.13 -6.76 -30.74
N GLN A 91 8.31 -6.92 -31.35
CA GLN A 91 8.85 -8.25 -31.67
C GLN A 91 9.07 -9.11 -30.41
N ASP A 92 9.46 -8.50 -29.30
CA ASP A 92 9.67 -9.16 -28.01
C ASP A 92 8.36 -9.46 -27.26
N GLY A 93 7.21 -9.06 -27.82
CA GLY A 93 5.88 -9.28 -27.25
C GLY A 93 5.52 -8.31 -26.11
N VAL A 94 6.15 -7.14 -26.07
CA VAL A 94 5.88 -6.10 -25.06
C VAL A 94 4.80 -5.15 -25.58
N PHE A 95 3.77 -4.94 -24.76
CA PHE A 95 2.68 -4.01 -25.06
C PHE A 95 2.36 -3.15 -23.84
N LEU A 96 1.85 -1.94 -24.05
CA LEU A 96 1.52 -0.98 -23.00
C LEU A 96 0.10 -0.45 -23.21
N ILE A 97 -0.67 -0.44 -22.12
CA ILE A 97 -1.96 0.24 -22.04
C ILE A 97 -2.00 1.17 -20.83
N ASP A 98 -2.96 2.09 -20.81
CA ASP A 98 -3.23 2.95 -19.67
C ASP A 98 -4.45 2.45 -18.88
N LEU A 99 -4.34 2.52 -17.55
CA LEU A 99 -5.44 2.24 -16.63
C LEU A 99 -6.60 3.20 -16.90
N ASN A 100 -6.33 4.52 -16.85
CA ASN A 100 -7.26 5.54 -17.30
C ASN A 100 -7.01 5.82 -18.80
N PRO A 101 -8.00 5.65 -19.70
CA PRO A 101 -7.83 5.88 -21.13
C PRO A 101 -7.60 7.36 -21.50
N ASP A 102 -7.89 8.28 -20.59
CA ASP A 102 -7.78 9.72 -20.78
C ASP A 102 -6.81 10.35 -19.77
N PRO A 103 -6.32 11.58 -20.04
CA PRO A 103 -5.53 12.31 -19.07
C PRO A 103 -6.26 12.43 -17.73
N ILE A 104 -5.48 12.47 -16.64
CA ILE A 104 -6.01 12.53 -15.27
C ILE A 104 -6.91 13.76 -15.10
N ASP A 105 -8.16 13.53 -14.72
CA ASP A 105 -9.21 14.52 -14.54
C ASP A 105 -9.64 14.68 -13.07
N GLY A 106 -8.97 13.99 -12.14
CA GLY A 106 -9.29 13.96 -10.71
C GLY A 106 -10.20 12.80 -10.30
N THR A 107 -10.73 12.02 -11.25
CA THR A 107 -11.48 10.81 -10.95
C THR A 107 -10.57 9.77 -10.28
N PRO A 108 -11.00 9.14 -9.17
CA PRO A 108 -10.22 8.09 -8.52
C PRO A 108 -9.91 6.93 -9.46
N LEU A 109 -8.63 6.52 -9.54
CA LEU A 109 -8.16 5.47 -10.46
C LEU A 109 -8.91 4.14 -10.30
N ASN A 110 -9.32 3.78 -9.07
CA ASN A 110 -10.09 2.55 -8.81
C ASN A 110 -11.41 2.48 -9.61
N SER A 111 -11.97 3.62 -10.03
CA SER A 111 -13.18 3.69 -10.84
C SER A 111 -13.01 3.07 -12.23
N TYR A 112 -11.78 3.05 -12.76
CA TYR A 112 -11.46 2.50 -14.08
C TYR A 112 -11.01 1.03 -14.03
N VAL A 113 -10.82 0.46 -12.84
CA VAL A 113 -10.30 -0.91 -12.66
C VAL A 113 -11.25 -1.99 -13.20
N PRO A 114 -12.59 -1.91 -13.05
CA PRO A 114 -13.49 -2.90 -13.64
C PRO A 114 -13.32 -3.01 -15.16
N GLU A 115 -13.27 -1.87 -15.86
CA GLU A 115 -13.08 -1.84 -17.32
C GLU A 115 -11.65 -2.25 -17.72
N LEU A 116 -10.65 -1.95 -16.88
CA LEU A 116 -9.29 -2.46 -17.08
C LEU A 116 -9.26 -3.99 -17.07
N VAL A 117 -9.96 -4.65 -16.15
CA VAL A 117 -10.01 -6.12 -16.08
C VAL A 117 -10.52 -6.71 -17.39
N HIS A 118 -11.60 -6.16 -17.95
CA HIS A 118 -12.16 -6.60 -19.23
C HIS A 118 -11.15 -6.45 -20.38
N ARG A 119 -10.54 -5.26 -20.53
CA ARG A 119 -9.52 -5.01 -21.57
C ARG A 119 -8.32 -5.96 -21.45
N VAL A 120 -7.87 -6.25 -20.23
CA VAL A 120 -6.74 -7.15 -20.00
C VAL A 120 -7.11 -8.60 -20.33
N GLN A 121 -8.32 -9.05 -20.02
CA GLN A 121 -8.81 -10.38 -20.40
C GLN A 121 -8.84 -10.55 -21.93
N GLU A 122 -9.33 -9.54 -22.65
CA GLU A 122 -9.32 -9.53 -24.12
C GLU A 122 -7.91 -9.57 -24.71
N LEU A 123 -6.95 -8.89 -24.06
CA LEU A 123 -5.55 -8.89 -24.46
C LEU A 123 -4.84 -10.22 -24.17
N SER A 124 -5.34 -11.01 -23.21
CA SER A 124 -4.78 -12.31 -22.81
C SER A 124 -3.24 -12.34 -22.68
N PRO A 125 -2.64 -11.43 -21.90
CA PRO A 125 -1.18 -11.37 -21.78
C PRO A 125 -0.63 -12.55 -20.97
N GLU A 126 0.63 -12.93 -21.20
CA GLU A 126 1.32 -13.93 -20.36
C GLU A 126 1.76 -13.35 -19.01
N ARG A 127 2.01 -12.04 -18.96
CA ARG A 127 2.45 -11.32 -17.77
C ARG A 127 2.03 -9.86 -17.84
N ILE A 128 1.78 -9.27 -16.70
CA ILE A 128 1.30 -7.92 -16.49
C ILE A 128 2.18 -7.27 -15.42
N VAL A 129 2.66 -6.07 -15.71
CA VAL A 129 3.45 -5.26 -14.79
C VAL A 129 2.79 -3.89 -14.63
N LEU A 130 2.47 -3.54 -13.39
CA LEU A 130 1.84 -2.26 -13.05
C LEU A 130 2.93 -1.20 -12.85
N ILE A 131 2.88 -0.16 -13.68
CA ILE A 131 3.82 0.95 -13.64
C ILE A 131 3.24 2.05 -12.76
N LYS A 132 4.02 2.47 -11.75
CA LYS A 132 3.68 3.44 -10.71
C LYS A 132 2.94 2.82 -9.51
N ALA A 133 3.34 3.29 -8.34
CA ALA A 133 2.77 2.96 -7.05
C ALA A 133 1.23 3.12 -6.99
N THR A 134 0.69 4.21 -7.56
CA THR A 134 -0.76 4.48 -7.56
C THR A 134 -1.55 3.48 -8.42
N VAL A 135 -0.98 3.02 -9.53
CA VAL A 135 -1.57 1.99 -10.38
C VAL A 135 -1.57 0.64 -9.67
N TYR A 136 -0.45 0.29 -9.03
CA TYR A 136 -0.36 -0.91 -8.21
C TYR A 136 -1.40 -0.93 -7.10
N ASP A 137 -1.48 0.15 -6.33
CA ASP A 137 -2.40 0.27 -5.19
C ASP A 137 -3.87 0.21 -5.63
N ALA A 138 -4.19 0.73 -6.82
CA ALA A 138 -5.54 0.71 -7.37
C ALA A 138 -5.93 -0.65 -7.98
N ALA A 139 -5.06 -1.28 -8.77
CA ALA A 139 -5.45 -2.37 -9.67
C ALA A 139 -4.95 -3.76 -9.29
N TYR A 140 -3.83 -3.88 -8.55
CA TYR A 140 -3.18 -5.19 -8.31
C TYR A 140 -4.14 -6.23 -7.73
N ARG A 141 -4.86 -5.88 -6.66
CA ARG A 141 -5.74 -6.82 -5.97
C ARG A 141 -6.86 -7.34 -6.87
N THR A 142 -7.48 -6.47 -7.65
CA THR A 142 -8.59 -6.83 -8.53
C THR A 142 -8.12 -7.68 -9.71
N LEU A 143 -6.99 -7.32 -10.32
CA LEU A 143 -6.39 -8.10 -11.41
C LEU A 143 -5.97 -9.50 -10.90
N ALA A 144 -5.33 -9.58 -9.73
CA ALA A 144 -4.93 -10.84 -9.12
C ALA A 144 -6.13 -11.71 -8.72
N ALA A 145 -7.18 -11.11 -8.16
CA ALA A 145 -8.42 -11.81 -7.82
C ALA A 145 -9.17 -12.33 -9.06
N ALA A 146 -9.01 -11.66 -10.21
CA ALA A 146 -9.52 -12.13 -11.50
C ALA A 146 -8.66 -13.25 -12.13
N GLY A 147 -7.62 -13.73 -11.43
CA GLY A 147 -6.71 -14.77 -11.92
C GLY A 147 -5.78 -14.31 -13.04
N LEU A 148 -5.62 -13.00 -13.24
CA LEU A 148 -4.82 -12.45 -14.32
C LEU A 148 -3.33 -12.44 -14.00
N PRO A 149 -2.49 -12.51 -15.05
CA PRO A 149 -1.11 -12.13 -15.20
C PRO A 149 -0.35 -11.11 -14.36
N VAL A 150 -0.85 -10.54 -13.26
CA VAL A 150 -0.30 -9.34 -12.57
C VAL A 150 0.78 -9.52 -11.49
N SER A 151 1.96 -8.93 -11.74
CA SER A 151 3.14 -9.07 -10.88
C SER A 151 2.88 -8.47 -9.50
N SER A 152 3.37 -9.14 -8.46
CA SER A 152 3.24 -8.67 -7.07
C SER A 152 4.24 -7.57 -6.70
N VAL A 153 5.13 -7.22 -7.63
CA VAL A 153 6.15 -6.20 -7.40
C VAL A 153 5.57 -4.81 -7.59
N ARG A 154 5.61 -4.01 -6.53
CA ARG A 154 5.17 -2.61 -6.54
C ARG A 154 6.28 -1.69 -7.06
N ILE A 155 6.10 -1.13 -8.25
CA ILE A 155 7.12 -0.32 -8.95
C ILE A 155 6.84 1.18 -8.78
N PRO A 156 7.82 2.03 -8.39
CA PRO A 156 7.65 3.48 -8.42
C PRO A 156 7.55 4.02 -9.86
N PHE A 157 7.23 5.30 -10.06
CA PHE A 157 7.40 5.93 -11.38
C PHE A 157 8.87 6.33 -11.58
N PRO A 158 9.45 6.25 -12.80
CA PRO A 158 10.83 6.69 -13.07
C PRO A 158 10.95 8.23 -13.14
N GLY A 159 10.55 8.90 -12.07
CA GLY A 159 10.72 10.34 -11.87
C GLY A 159 12.09 10.69 -11.27
N SER A 160 12.33 11.97 -11.03
CA SER A 160 13.57 12.47 -10.43
C SER A 160 13.91 11.76 -9.12
N GLY A 161 15.08 11.12 -9.05
CA GLY A 161 15.58 10.41 -7.86
C GLY A 161 15.07 8.98 -7.69
N GLN A 162 14.21 8.48 -8.58
CA GLN A 162 13.62 7.12 -8.49
C GLN A 162 14.08 6.18 -9.60
N GLN A 163 15.00 6.60 -10.47
CA GLN A 163 15.39 5.85 -11.66
C GLN A 163 16.02 4.49 -11.33
N THR A 164 16.91 4.45 -10.32
CA THR A 164 17.54 3.20 -9.86
C THR A 164 16.52 2.25 -9.24
N ASN A 165 15.64 2.78 -8.38
CA ASN A 165 14.58 2.01 -7.74
C ASN A 165 13.59 1.45 -8.77
N PHE A 166 13.22 2.25 -9.77
CA PHE A 166 12.40 1.81 -10.90
C PHE A 166 13.08 0.64 -11.62
N SER A 167 14.34 0.81 -12.03
CA SER A 167 15.06 -0.18 -12.84
C SER A 167 15.17 -1.53 -12.13
N GLN A 168 15.48 -1.50 -10.83
CA GLN A 168 15.57 -2.71 -10.01
C GLN A 168 14.21 -3.38 -9.79
N ALA A 169 13.19 -2.60 -9.39
CA ALA A 169 11.85 -3.14 -9.17
C ALA A 169 11.22 -3.68 -10.46
N PHE A 170 11.42 -2.98 -11.58
CA PHE A 170 10.93 -3.39 -12.89
C PHE A 170 11.61 -4.68 -13.38
N ALA A 171 12.94 -4.80 -13.23
CA ALA A 171 13.66 -6.04 -13.56
C ALA A 171 13.20 -7.23 -12.68
N ASN A 172 12.82 -6.99 -11.43
CA ASN A 172 12.28 -8.02 -10.55
C ASN A 172 10.86 -8.43 -10.97
N ALA A 173 10.00 -7.46 -11.32
CA ALA A 173 8.64 -7.71 -11.78
C ALA A 173 8.60 -8.54 -13.07
N VAL A 174 9.51 -8.26 -14.00
CA VAL A 174 9.62 -8.99 -15.27
C VAL A 174 10.14 -10.42 -15.07
N ARG A 175 11.04 -10.65 -14.10
CA ARG A 175 11.65 -11.96 -13.82
C ARG A 175 10.88 -12.81 -12.82
N GLU A 176 9.81 -12.28 -12.22
CA GLU A 176 8.98 -13.01 -11.25
C GLU A 176 8.39 -14.28 -11.90
N SER A 177 8.67 -15.45 -11.29
CA SER A 177 8.32 -16.75 -11.86
C SER A 177 6.81 -17.02 -11.84
N GLU A 178 6.32 -17.77 -12.83
CA GLU A 178 4.90 -18.17 -12.94
C GLU A 178 4.43 -19.12 -11.82
N ALA A 179 5.34 -19.63 -11.00
CA ALA A 179 4.97 -20.35 -9.77
C ALA A 179 4.23 -19.46 -8.74
N GLY A 180 4.16 -18.14 -8.97
CA GLY A 180 3.30 -17.20 -8.24
C GLY A 180 1.91 -16.98 -8.86
N TYR A 181 1.56 -17.68 -9.96
CA TYR A 181 0.44 -17.37 -10.85
C TYR A 181 -0.69 -18.40 -10.94
N VAL A 182 -1.16 -18.98 -9.84
CA VAL A 182 -2.48 -19.62 -9.86
C VAL A 182 -3.16 -19.43 -8.52
N ALA A 183 -4.00 -18.39 -8.42
CA ALA A 183 -5.10 -18.39 -7.48
C ALA A 183 -6.26 -19.18 -8.12
N ARG A 184 -6.26 -20.51 -7.95
CA ARG A 184 -7.51 -21.29 -8.02
C ARG A 184 -8.23 -21.11 -6.67
N PRO A 185 -9.57 -20.96 -6.66
CA PRO A 185 -10.30 -20.96 -5.40
C PRO A 185 -10.38 -22.41 -4.91
N GLU A 186 -9.47 -22.81 -4.04
CA GLU A 186 -9.57 -24.02 -3.23
C GLU A 186 -9.53 -23.67 -1.73
N PRO A 187 -10.19 -24.48 -0.90
CA PRO A 187 -10.85 -24.04 0.31
C PRO A 187 -9.86 -23.69 1.42
N ALA A 188 -10.35 -22.93 2.39
CA ALA A 188 -9.62 -22.53 3.58
C ALA A 188 -8.92 -23.72 4.27
N SER A 189 -7.62 -23.90 4.02
CA SER A 189 -6.74 -24.67 4.89
C SER A 189 -5.44 -23.92 5.15
N ALA A 190 -5.44 -23.16 6.24
CA ALA A 190 -4.41 -23.06 7.29
C ALA A 190 -2.88 -23.07 6.99
N SER A 191 -2.37 -22.97 5.77
CA SER A 191 -0.91 -22.93 5.57
C SER A 191 -0.46 -22.14 4.35
N GLN A 192 0.00 -20.90 4.62
CA GLN A 192 0.92 -20.00 3.89
C GLN A 192 0.36 -18.56 3.91
N ARG A 193 0.86 -17.58 4.69
CA ARG A 193 2.15 -17.36 5.36
C ARG A 193 1.90 -16.47 6.60
N ARG A 194 2.32 -16.96 7.78
CA ARG A 194 2.32 -16.25 9.07
C ARG A 194 3.52 -15.29 9.15
N PHE A 195 3.79 -14.71 10.32
CA PHE A 195 5.06 -14.02 10.59
C PHE A 195 6.28 -14.93 10.29
N ALA A 196 7.48 -14.36 10.33
CA ALA A 196 8.75 -15.08 10.16
C ALA A 196 8.90 -16.29 11.10
N PHE A 197 8.19 -16.26 12.22
CA PHE A 197 8.08 -17.34 13.19
C PHE A 197 6.67 -17.37 13.79
N ASP A 198 6.35 -18.49 14.42
CA ASP A 198 5.14 -18.65 15.20
C ASP A 198 5.23 -17.84 16.51
N LEU A 199 4.26 -16.96 16.77
CA LEU A 199 4.36 -16.01 17.87
C LEU A 199 4.35 -16.71 19.23
N ALA A 200 3.44 -17.66 19.46
CA ALA A 200 3.34 -18.37 20.73
C ALA A 200 4.61 -19.19 21.02
N ASP A 201 5.08 -19.95 20.02
CA ASP A 201 6.31 -20.76 20.16
C ASP A 201 7.53 -19.87 20.47
N TRP A 202 7.64 -18.71 19.82
CA TRP A 202 8.73 -17.76 20.07
C TRP A 202 8.63 -17.15 21.47
N PHE A 203 7.43 -16.80 21.96
CA PHE A 203 7.24 -16.27 23.31
C PHE A 203 7.61 -17.32 24.37
N GLU A 204 7.16 -18.56 24.19
CA GLU A 204 7.48 -19.66 25.09
C GLU A 204 9.00 -19.92 25.13
N ALA A 205 9.64 -20.02 23.96
CA ALA A 205 11.08 -20.26 23.86
C ALA A 205 11.95 -19.13 24.44
N ASN A 206 11.42 -17.90 24.56
CA ASN A 206 12.14 -16.73 25.06
C ASN A 206 11.59 -16.19 26.38
N ALA A 207 10.77 -16.96 27.10
CA ALA A 207 9.96 -16.47 28.22
C ALA A 207 10.77 -15.72 29.30
N GLU A 208 11.88 -16.29 29.77
CA GLU A 208 12.72 -15.67 30.79
C GLU A 208 13.33 -14.34 30.33
N ARG A 209 13.81 -14.28 29.08
CA ARG A 209 14.37 -13.06 28.49
C ARG A 209 13.30 -11.99 28.34
N ILE A 210 12.13 -12.37 27.81
CA ILE A 210 10.99 -11.47 27.61
C ILE A 210 10.55 -10.87 28.95
N ALA A 211 10.38 -11.68 29.99
CA ALA A 211 9.98 -11.20 31.31
C ALA A 211 10.97 -10.13 31.85
N LYS A 212 12.27 -10.39 31.74
CA LYS A 212 13.32 -9.44 32.14
C LYS A 212 13.31 -8.16 31.30
N ASP A 213 13.12 -8.29 29.99
CA ASP A 213 13.11 -7.16 29.06
C ASP A 213 11.87 -6.28 29.25
N LEU A 214 10.71 -6.87 29.53
CA LEU A 214 9.50 -6.15 29.89
C LEU A 214 9.68 -5.36 31.19
N ASP A 215 10.22 -5.98 32.25
CA ASP A 215 10.51 -5.29 33.52
C ASP A 215 11.45 -4.09 33.32
N ARG A 216 12.54 -4.31 32.56
CA ARG A 216 13.48 -3.25 32.20
C ARG A 216 12.80 -2.13 31.40
N TYR A 217 11.97 -2.48 30.42
CA TYR A 217 11.27 -1.51 29.58
C TYR A 217 10.36 -0.60 30.41
N PHE A 218 9.46 -1.21 31.18
CA PHE A 218 8.48 -0.48 31.98
C PHE A 218 9.09 0.25 33.18
N THR A 219 10.33 -0.06 33.56
CA THR A 219 11.07 0.71 34.59
C THR A 219 11.87 1.86 34.00
N SER A 220 12.56 1.65 32.87
CA SER A 220 13.65 2.55 32.42
C SER A 220 13.35 3.34 31.16
N PHE A 221 12.41 2.92 30.32
CA PHE A 221 12.19 3.53 29.00
C PHE A 221 11.04 4.54 29.04
N THR A 222 11.12 5.60 28.22
CA THR A 222 10.07 6.64 28.12
C THR A 222 8.75 6.09 27.61
N GLY A 223 8.79 5.08 26.74
CA GLY A 223 7.60 4.45 26.17
C GLY A 223 6.68 3.77 27.18
N ARG A 224 7.10 3.60 28.44
CA ARG A 224 6.24 3.18 29.57
C ARG A 224 5.09 4.15 29.86
N TRP A 225 5.18 5.39 29.38
CA TRP A 225 4.16 6.42 29.61
C TRP A 225 3.06 6.41 28.55
N PHE A 226 3.19 5.59 27.50
CA PHE A 226 2.27 5.59 26.36
C PHE A 226 0.81 5.40 26.78
N GLU A 227 0.54 4.37 27.59
CA GLU A 227 -0.80 3.99 28.01
C GLU A 227 -1.40 5.04 28.96
N HIS A 228 -0.56 5.60 29.84
CA HIS A 228 -0.94 6.66 30.75
C HIS A 228 -1.36 7.93 30.00
N PHE A 229 -0.60 8.36 28.98
CA PHE A 229 -0.98 9.51 28.17
C PHE A 229 -2.21 9.22 27.30
N ALA A 230 -2.25 8.08 26.63
CA ALA A 230 -3.38 7.69 25.79
C ALA A 230 -4.72 7.63 26.57
N ALA A 231 -4.67 7.27 27.86
CA ALA A 231 -5.85 7.19 28.72
C ALA A 231 -6.40 8.54 29.22
N LEU A 232 -5.70 9.67 29.02
CA LEU A 232 -6.15 10.97 29.52
C LEU A 232 -7.31 11.58 28.73
N GLY A 233 -7.39 11.29 27.43
CA GLY A 233 -8.34 11.93 26.51
C GLY A 233 -9.64 11.15 26.31
N ASP A 234 -10.59 11.75 25.59
CA ASP A 234 -11.78 11.03 25.12
C ASP A 234 -11.38 9.96 24.09
N PRO A 235 -11.62 8.66 24.31
CA PRO A 235 -11.24 7.61 23.37
C PRO A 235 -11.90 7.77 21.98
N ASN A 236 -12.94 8.57 21.82
CA ASN A 236 -13.59 8.82 20.53
C ASN A 236 -13.13 10.11 19.83
N ARG A 237 -12.05 10.72 20.31
CA ARG A 237 -11.46 11.91 19.73
C ARG A 237 -9.94 11.77 19.73
N PHE A 238 -9.30 12.32 18.72
CA PHE A 238 -7.88 12.59 18.82
C PHE A 238 -7.67 13.84 19.66
N GLU A 239 -6.77 13.76 20.63
CA GLU A 239 -6.43 14.84 21.55
C GLU A 239 -4.91 15.01 21.70
N ALA A 240 -4.48 16.10 22.34
CA ALA A 240 -3.06 16.39 22.55
C ALA A 240 -2.35 15.27 23.35
N SER A 241 -3.10 14.58 24.22
CA SER A 241 -2.60 13.44 24.98
C SER A 241 -2.23 12.25 24.10
N ASP A 242 -2.94 12.01 22.99
CA ASP A 242 -2.58 10.96 22.03
C ASP A 242 -1.25 11.29 21.32
N LEU A 243 -1.01 12.57 21.02
CA LEU A 243 0.24 13.00 20.41
C LEU A 243 1.42 12.78 21.38
N LEU A 244 1.22 13.11 22.66
CA LEU A 244 2.22 12.89 23.70
C LEU A 244 2.46 11.40 23.96
N ALA A 245 1.42 10.56 23.86
CA ALA A 245 1.57 9.11 23.89
C ALA A 245 2.48 8.64 22.75
N VAL A 246 2.22 9.05 21.51
CA VAL A 246 3.05 8.70 20.35
C VAL A 246 4.50 9.20 20.53
N GLU A 247 4.69 10.40 21.09
CA GLU A 247 6.00 10.97 21.40
C GLU A 247 6.78 10.16 22.45
N ALA A 248 6.10 9.57 23.44
CA ALA A 248 6.73 8.66 24.40
C ALA A 248 7.38 7.44 23.71
N LEU A 249 6.92 7.07 22.51
CA LEU A 249 7.49 6.03 21.64
C LEU A 249 8.56 6.55 20.67
N SER A 250 9.16 7.70 20.97
CA SER A 250 10.21 8.36 20.20
C SER A 250 9.80 8.70 18.76
N VAL A 251 8.53 9.06 18.56
CA VAL A 251 7.97 9.47 17.26
C VAL A 251 7.18 10.75 17.45
N GLN A 252 7.47 11.77 16.64
CA GLN A 252 6.74 13.04 16.72
C GLN A 252 5.68 13.12 15.63
N VAL A 253 4.48 13.58 16.01
CA VAL A 253 3.44 13.94 15.04
C VAL A 253 3.75 15.36 14.54
N PRO A 254 3.88 15.58 13.22
CA PRO A 254 4.20 16.90 12.69
C PRO A 254 3.18 17.97 13.14
N PRO A 255 3.61 19.19 13.49
CA PRO A 255 2.70 20.24 13.98
C PRO A 255 1.52 20.54 13.04
N GLU A 256 1.73 20.52 11.72
CA GLU A 256 0.65 20.74 10.76
C GLU A 256 -0.35 19.57 10.69
N ALA A 257 0.13 18.34 10.87
CA ALA A 257 -0.74 17.19 11.03
C ALA A 257 -1.55 17.26 12.33
N ALA A 258 -0.91 17.67 13.43
CA ALA A 258 -1.55 17.88 14.71
C ALA A 258 -2.61 19.00 14.65
N ALA A 259 -2.31 20.13 14.01
CA ALA A 259 -3.26 21.22 13.81
C ALA A 259 -4.50 20.78 13.03
N LYS A 260 -4.32 19.99 11.96
CA LYS A 260 -5.43 19.38 11.22
C LYS A 260 -6.25 18.42 12.06
N LEU A 261 -5.57 17.53 12.78
CA LEU A 261 -6.22 16.48 13.56
C LEU A 261 -7.01 17.04 14.76
N LEU A 262 -6.50 18.09 15.40
CA LEU A 262 -7.05 18.61 16.66
C LEU A 262 -7.89 19.88 16.49
N LEU A 263 -7.57 20.74 15.51
CA LEU A 263 -8.14 22.09 15.42
C LEU A 263 -8.99 22.32 14.17
N THR A 264 -8.47 21.99 12.97
CA THR A 264 -9.10 22.43 11.72
C THR A 264 -9.97 21.37 11.03
N GLU A 265 -9.68 20.08 11.22
CA GLU A 265 -10.44 18.97 10.64
C GLU A 265 -10.83 17.85 11.65
N PRO A 266 -11.07 18.10 12.95
CA PRO A 266 -11.23 17.03 13.95
C PRO A 266 -12.42 16.11 13.65
N ASP A 267 -13.54 16.64 13.17
CA ASP A 267 -14.74 15.83 12.88
C ASP A 267 -14.51 14.81 11.78
N ARG A 268 -13.65 15.13 10.80
CA ARG A 268 -13.31 14.23 9.69
C ARG A 268 -12.70 12.92 10.22
N PHE A 269 -11.78 13.02 11.17
CA PHE A 269 -11.09 11.86 11.76
C PHE A 269 -11.91 11.20 12.87
N ASN A 270 -12.51 12.01 13.75
CA ASN A 270 -13.27 11.52 14.90
C ASN A 270 -14.54 10.76 14.47
N ALA A 271 -15.17 11.11 13.35
CA ALA A 271 -16.30 10.38 12.81
C ALA A 271 -15.95 8.92 12.46
N LEU A 272 -14.77 8.68 11.84
CA LEU A 272 -14.30 7.32 11.58
C LEU A 272 -13.84 6.61 12.85
N LEU A 273 -13.16 7.33 13.76
CA LEU A 273 -12.69 6.75 15.02
C LEU A 273 -13.86 6.18 15.86
N ARG A 274 -14.98 6.90 15.91
CA ARG A 274 -16.21 6.47 16.60
C ARG A 274 -16.83 5.19 16.03
N ARG A 275 -16.55 4.84 14.77
CA ARG A 275 -17.01 3.59 14.14
C ARG A 275 -16.17 2.38 14.55
N ILE A 276 -15.01 2.59 15.19
CA ILE A 276 -14.13 1.51 15.67
C ILE A 276 -14.46 1.23 17.13
N SER A 277 -14.75 -0.04 17.45
CA SER A 277 -15.07 -0.45 18.82
C SER A 277 -13.94 -0.10 19.80
N ARG A 278 -14.30 0.47 20.96
CA ARG A 278 -13.37 0.89 22.01
C ARG A 278 -12.85 -0.27 22.85
N SER A 279 -13.65 -1.33 22.97
CA SER A 279 -13.42 -2.44 23.91
C SER A 279 -13.23 -3.79 23.22
N ALA A 280 -13.33 -3.86 21.89
CA ALA A 280 -13.07 -5.09 21.17
C ALA A 280 -11.57 -5.35 21.13
N ASP A 281 -11.17 -6.56 21.50
CA ASP A 281 -9.85 -7.07 21.16
C ASP A 281 -9.79 -7.40 19.67
N ILE A 282 -8.61 -7.27 19.07
CA ILE A 282 -8.42 -7.58 17.65
C ILE A 282 -8.91 -8.97 17.27
N TRP A 283 -8.70 -9.99 18.11
CA TRP A 283 -9.12 -11.37 17.86
C TRP A 283 -10.62 -11.62 18.04
N ASN A 284 -11.37 -10.66 18.57
CA ASN A 284 -12.82 -10.75 18.77
C ASN A 284 -13.63 -10.08 17.66
N VAL A 285 -12.99 -9.63 16.58
CA VAL A 285 -13.68 -9.05 15.42
C VAL A 285 -13.56 -9.93 14.17
N PRO A 286 -14.50 -9.82 13.21
CA PRO A 286 -14.41 -10.59 11.97
C PRO A 286 -13.13 -10.23 11.21
N ARG A 287 -12.37 -11.26 10.85
CA ARG A 287 -11.02 -11.15 10.26
C ARG A 287 -10.98 -10.24 9.03
N GLU A 288 -12.03 -10.24 8.22
CA GLU A 288 -12.14 -9.48 6.97
C GLU A 288 -12.16 -7.97 7.23
N THR A 289 -12.73 -7.55 8.37
CA THR A 289 -12.87 -6.13 8.74
C THR A 289 -11.53 -5.44 8.98
N LEU A 290 -10.46 -6.20 9.24
CA LEU A 290 -9.13 -5.65 9.45
C LEU A 290 -8.51 -5.06 8.18
N GLN A 291 -9.00 -5.43 6.98
CA GLN A 291 -8.50 -4.87 5.72
C GLN A 291 -9.37 -3.76 5.14
N VAL A 292 -10.68 -3.83 5.36
CA VAL A 292 -11.66 -2.98 4.65
C VAL A 292 -12.62 -2.27 5.61
N GLY A 293 -12.41 -2.41 6.92
CA GLY A 293 -13.25 -1.79 7.94
C GLY A 293 -12.80 -0.38 8.36
N PRO A 294 -13.53 0.24 9.31
CA PRO A 294 -13.30 1.63 9.71
C PRO A 294 -11.88 1.92 10.21
N ALA A 295 -11.21 0.94 10.80
CA ALA A 295 -9.81 1.07 11.23
C ALA A 295 -8.85 1.23 10.04
N ALA A 296 -9.04 0.45 8.96
CA ALA A 296 -8.22 0.53 7.76
C ALA A 296 -8.50 1.83 6.98
N GLU A 297 -9.77 2.24 6.92
CA GLU A 297 -10.18 3.54 6.38
C GLU A 297 -9.49 4.69 7.14
N LEU A 298 -9.55 4.68 8.48
CA LEU A 298 -8.94 5.73 9.31
C LEU A 298 -7.41 5.73 9.21
N HIS A 299 -6.76 4.56 9.17
CA HIS A 299 -5.30 4.48 8.95
C HIS A 299 -4.89 5.11 7.62
N THR A 300 -5.65 4.83 6.56
CA THR A 300 -5.43 5.42 5.23
C THR A 300 -5.64 6.93 5.26
N MET A 301 -6.70 7.39 5.92
CA MET A 301 -7.01 8.81 6.02
C MET A 301 -5.97 9.59 6.85
N LEU A 302 -5.48 9.04 7.96
CA LEU A 302 -4.42 9.65 8.76
C LEU A 302 -3.14 9.86 7.94
N ARG A 303 -2.81 8.94 7.03
CA ARG A 303 -1.65 9.05 6.12
C ARG A 303 -1.80 10.12 5.03
N THR A 304 -2.97 10.75 4.94
CA THR A 304 -3.16 11.93 4.07
C THR A 304 -2.75 13.24 4.77
N LEU A 305 -2.47 13.19 6.07
CA LEU A 305 -1.93 14.32 6.81
C LEU A 305 -0.47 14.59 6.40
N PRO A 306 -0.01 15.85 6.42
CA PRO A 306 1.35 16.23 6.07
C PRO A 306 2.38 15.44 6.90
N ASP A 307 3.34 14.80 6.21
CA ASP A 307 4.45 14.05 6.80
C ASP A 307 4.03 12.93 7.78
N VAL A 308 2.79 12.43 7.69
CA VAL A 308 2.32 11.27 8.47
C VAL A 308 2.44 10.00 7.64
N ASP A 309 3.42 9.16 8.00
CA ASP A 309 3.59 7.85 7.39
C ASP A 309 2.73 6.77 8.07
N TRP A 310 2.93 5.51 7.65
CA TRP A 310 2.18 4.38 8.20
C TRP A 310 2.54 4.06 9.66
N VAL A 311 3.74 4.43 10.13
CA VAL A 311 4.19 4.23 11.52
C VAL A 311 3.47 5.22 12.42
N ILE A 312 3.49 6.51 12.06
CA ILE A 312 2.82 7.58 12.83
C ILE A 312 1.31 7.31 12.88
N ALA A 313 0.68 7.04 11.73
CA ALA A 313 -0.74 6.73 11.66
C ALA A 313 -1.12 5.48 12.49
N GLY A 314 -0.27 4.45 12.48
CA GLY A 314 -0.49 3.24 13.28
C GLY A 314 -0.41 3.49 14.79
N LYS A 315 0.59 4.27 15.23
CA LYS A 315 0.76 4.63 16.65
C LYS A 315 -0.37 5.51 17.19
N LEU A 316 -0.87 6.46 16.38
CA LEU A 316 -2.07 7.25 16.71
C LEU A 316 -3.31 6.37 16.90
N LEU A 317 -3.50 5.40 16.02
CA LEU A 317 -4.59 4.44 16.14
C LEU A 317 -4.41 3.51 17.36
N ALA A 318 -3.19 3.08 17.66
CA ALA A 318 -2.91 2.26 18.84
C ALA A 318 -3.15 3.01 20.15
N ALA A 319 -2.87 4.32 20.20
CA ALA A 319 -3.16 5.15 21.37
C ALA A 319 -4.67 5.19 21.65
N THR A 320 -5.46 5.41 20.60
CA THR A 320 -6.92 5.49 20.75
C THR A 320 -7.60 4.11 20.85
N ARG A 321 -7.01 3.04 20.31
CA ARG A 321 -7.59 1.69 20.24
C ARG A 321 -6.58 0.60 20.67
N PRO A 322 -6.08 0.62 21.92
CA PRO A 322 -4.96 -0.21 22.36
C PRO A 322 -5.23 -1.72 22.38
N ARG A 323 -6.50 -2.13 22.43
CA ARG A 323 -6.93 -3.55 22.35
C ARG A 323 -7.12 -4.05 20.93
N PHE A 324 -7.26 -3.14 19.97
CA PHE A 324 -7.62 -3.47 18.59
C PHE A 324 -6.45 -3.26 17.61
N ILE A 325 -5.64 -2.23 17.82
CA ILE A 325 -4.60 -1.83 16.86
C ILE A 325 -3.22 -2.19 17.41
N PRO A 326 -2.51 -3.18 16.81
CA PRO A 326 -1.14 -3.49 17.18
C PRO A 326 -0.20 -2.40 16.64
N ILE A 327 0.84 -2.08 17.42
CA ILE A 327 1.89 -1.15 17.01
C ILE A 327 2.83 -1.87 16.04
N LEU A 328 3.23 -1.16 14.99
CA LEU A 328 4.25 -1.61 14.05
C LEU A 328 5.20 -0.45 13.77
N ASP A 329 6.48 -0.69 13.97
CA ASP A 329 7.55 0.17 13.47
C ASP A 329 8.52 -0.64 12.60
N ASN A 330 9.59 0.00 12.12
CA ASN A 330 10.57 -0.68 11.28
C ASN A 330 11.30 -1.83 12.01
N LYS A 331 11.56 -1.72 13.32
CA LYS A 331 12.25 -2.78 14.08
C LYS A 331 11.36 -4.01 14.25
N VAL A 332 10.13 -3.81 14.71
CA VAL A 332 9.12 -4.87 14.87
C VAL A 332 8.82 -5.53 13.53
N LYS A 333 8.67 -4.72 12.47
CA LYS A 333 8.46 -5.22 11.10
C LYS A 333 9.62 -6.07 10.60
N ASN A 334 10.87 -5.67 10.88
CA ASN A 334 12.05 -6.42 10.41
C ASN A 334 12.16 -7.80 11.06
N LEU A 335 11.78 -7.92 12.34
CA LEU A 335 11.80 -9.20 13.05
C LEU A 335 10.61 -10.09 12.66
N LEU A 336 9.40 -9.54 12.65
CA LEU A 336 8.18 -10.32 12.34
C LEU A 336 8.01 -10.63 10.86
N GLN A 337 8.60 -9.83 9.96
CA GLN A 337 8.45 -9.92 8.50
C GLN A 337 7.01 -10.20 8.04
N PRO A 338 6.01 -9.41 8.49
CA PRO A 338 4.63 -9.64 8.11
C PRO A 338 4.47 -9.56 6.59
N PRO A 339 3.58 -10.37 5.98
CA PRO A 339 3.23 -10.19 4.58
C PRO A 339 2.78 -8.75 4.32
N THR A 340 3.18 -8.20 3.17
CA THR A 340 2.95 -6.81 2.81
C THR A 340 1.49 -6.40 3.03
N SER A 341 1.28 -5.35 3.82
CA SER A 341 -0.04 -4.81 4.16
C SER A 341 -1.01 -5.80 4.84
N ARG A 342 -0.49 -6.85 5.49
CA ARG A 342 -1.31 -7.83 6.22
C ARG A 342 -1.01 -7.92 7.72
N PHE A 343 -0.21 -7.00 8.27
CA PHE A 343 0.22 -7.06 9.67
C PHE A 343 -0.93 -7.27 10.68
N TRP A 344 -2.03 -6.51 10.60
CA TRP A 344 -3.17 -6.66 11.52
C TRP A 344 -3.84 -8.04 11.41
N ILE A 345 -3.91 -8.57 10.19
CA ILE A 345 -4.46 -9.92 9.96
C ILE A 345 -3.51 -10.98 10.49
N SER A 346 -2.21 -10.82 10.27
CA SER A 346 -1.22 -11.74 10.83
C SER A 346 -1.31 -11.74 12.35
N MET A 347 -1.44 -10.57 13.01
CA MET A 347 -1.70 -10.52 14.45
C MET A 347 -3.01 -11.23 14.83
N TRP A 348 -4.08 -11.06 14.06
CA TRP A 348 -5.33 -11.81 14.27
C TRP A 348 -5.14 -13.32 14.11
N ASP A 349 -4.39 -13.76 13.10
CA ASP A 349 -4.12 -15.18 12.83
C ASP A 349 -3.33 -15.82 13.99
N GLU A 350 -2.37 -15.08 14.56
CA GLU A 350 -1.59 -15.53 15.72
C GLU A 350 -2.43 -15.57 17.01
N LEU A 351 -3.32 -14.60 17.20
CA LEU A 351 -4.04 -14.36 18.45
C LEU A 351 -5.51 -14.79 18.40
N SER A 352 -6.04 -15.36 17.32
CA SER A 352 -7.43 -15.85 17.28
C SER A 352 -7.61 -17.15 18.06
N ASP A 353 -6.56 -17.95 18.17
CA ASP A 353 -6.50 -19.15 19.01
C ASP A 353 -6.28 -18.78 20.49
N ASP A 354 -7.15 -19.28 21.35
CA ASP A 354 -7.11 -19.02 22.80
C ASP A 354 -5.89 -19.60 23.49
N SER A 355 -5.42 -20.77 23.07
CA SER A 355 -4.24 -21.42 23.66
C SER A 355 -2.99 -20.58 23.40
N ARG A 356 -2.81 -20.15 22.15
CA ARG A 356 -1.70 -19.30 21.71
C ARG A 356 -1.70 -17.97 22.46
N ARG A 357 -2.87 -17.32 22.58
CA ARG A 357 -3.02 -16.09 23.36
C ARG A 357 -2.63 -16.28 24.82
N THR A 358 -3.07 -17.39 25.42
CA THR A 358 -2.82 -17.68 26.83
C THR A 358 -1.32 -17.83 27.08
N THR A 359 -0.61 -18.60 26.25
CA THR A 359 0.85 -18.71 26.31
C THR A 359 1.54 -17.33 26.27
N VAL A 360 1.17 -16.48 25.31
CA VAL A 360 1.75 -15.14 25.19
C VAL A 360 1.43 -14.27 26.41
N ALA A 361 0.20 -14.35 26.93
CA ALA A 361 -0.23 -13.57 28.08
C ALA A 361 0.48 -13.99 29.38
N GLU A 362 0.69 -15.30 29.59
CA GLU A 362 1.41 -15.84 30.74
C GLU A 362 2.87 -15.39 30.76
N VAL A 363 3.55 -15.42 29.60
CA VAL A 363 4.93 -14.90 29.47
C VAL A 363 5.01 -13.40 29.82
N CYS A 364 3.95 -12.64 29.54
CA CYS A 364 3.89 -11.21 29.82
C CYS A 364 3.19 -10.87 31.16
N ALA A 365 3.03 -11.82 32.07
CA ALA A 365 2.23 -11.64 33.29
C ALA A 365 2.81 -10.61 34.28
N ASN A 366 4.11 -10.31 34.20
CA ASN A 366 4.77 -9.33 35.06
C ASN A 366 4.52 -7.86 34.66
N VAL A 367 3.79 -7.61 33.56
CA VAL A 367 3.45 -6.27 33.09
C VAL A 367 2.13 -5.78 33.71
N PRO A 368 2.03 -4.49 34.09
CA PRO A 368 0.79 -3.89 34.62
C PRO A 368 -0.46 -4.19 33.77
N ALA A 369 -1.60 -4.39 34.45
CA ALA A 369 -2.86 -4.84 33.85
C ALA A 369 -3.49 -3.83 32.88
N ASP A 370 -3.16 -2.54 33.00
CA ASP A 370 -3.59 -1.46 32.12
C ASP A 370 -2.87 -1.49 30.75
N VAL A 371 -1.74 -2.20 30.63
CA VAL A 371 -1.06 -2.42 29.37
C VAL A 371 -1.72 -3.56 28.59
N SER A 372 -2.21 -3.26 27.39
CA SER A 372 -2.85 -4.24 26.49
C SER A 372 -1.91 -5.36 26.06
N LEU A 373 -2.45 -6.56 25.78
CA LEU A 373 -1.64 -7.69 25.30
C LEU A 373 -0.88 -7.34 24.00
N LEU A 374 -1.51 -6.60 23.08
CA LEU A 374 -0.87 -6.15 21.85
C LEU A 374 0.37 -5.29 22.11
N ARG A 375 0.30 -4.43 23.13
CA ARG A 375 1.42 -3.59 23.52
C ARG A 375 2.52 -4.38 24.21
N ARG A 376 2.16 -5.35 25.06
CA ARG A 376 3.14 -6.29 25.65
C ARG A 376 3.91 -7.03 24.56
N ILE A 377 3.21 -7.49 23.53
CA ILE A 377 3.82 -8.15 22.37
C ILE A 377 4.78 -7.21 21.63
N ASP A 378 4.32 -6.00 21.31
CA ASP A 378 5.13 -4.97 20.65
C ASP A 378 6.43 -4.67 21.42
N VAL A 379 6.35 -4.44 22.74
CA VAL A 379 7.52 -4.18 23.58
C VAL A 379 8.48 -5.36 23.62
N ALA A 380 7.97 -6.59 23.80
CA ALA A 380 8.81 -7.78 23.85
C ALA A 380 9.61 -7.98 22.54
N ILE A 381 8.94 -7.84 21.40
CA ILE A 381 9.56 -7.96 20.07
C ILE A 381 10.55 -6.82 19.84
N TRP A 382 10.18 -5.59 20.18
CA TRP A 382 11.04 -4.42 20.02
C TRP A 382 12.32 -4.53 20.86
N MET A 383 12.21 -4.99 22.11
CA MET A 383 13.35 -5.18 23.02
C MET A 383 14.31 -6.26 22.52
N ALA A 384 13.80 -7.34 21.93
CA ALA A 384 14.64 -8.36 21.30
C ALA A 384 15.52 -7.76 20.19
N VAL A 385 14.96 -6.93 19.31
CA VAL A 385 15.72 -6.27 18.22
C VAL A 385 16.63 -5.16 18.73
N ALA A 386 16.23 -4.43 19.78
CA ALA A 386 16.99 -3.30 20.30
C ALA A 386 18.31 -3.70 20.98
N GLN A 387 18.42 -4.94 21.44
CA GLN A 387 19.63 -5.47 22.10
C GLN A 387 20.62 -6.09 21.11
N ASP A 388 20.14 -6.66 20.00
CA ASP A 388 21.00 -7.32 19.00
C ASP A 388 21.78 -6.32 18.10
N GLY A 389 21.54 -5.02 18.29
CA GLY A 389 22.24 -3.91 17.62
C GLY A 389 23.20 -3.12 18.52
N GLN A 390 23.57 -3.64 19.70
CA GLN A 390 24.61 -3.08 20.56
C GLN A 390 25.93 -3.83 20.45
#